data_AF-A0A3E0IY91-F1
#
_entry.id   AF-A0A3E0IY91-F1
#
_cell.length_a   1.000
_cell.length_b   1.000
_cell.length_c   1.000
_cell.angle_alpha   90.00
_cell.angle_beta   90.00
_cell.angle_gamma   90.00
#
_symmetry.space_group_name_H-M   'P 1'
#
loop_
_entity.id
_entity.type
_entity.pdbx_description
1 polymer ?
#
loop_
_entity_poly.entity_id
_entity_poly.type
_entity_poly.pdbx_seq_one_letter_code
_entity_poly.pdbx_strand_id
1 'polypeptide(L)' 'MRKIGLLFLLLSIGIAFINVNIGVFIFGVVLFIFSIVNFQSNKRATSYIYFLFGLVFTIGTIITGF' A
#
# COMPACT_ATOMS: atom_id res chain seq x y z
N MET A 1 7.35 3.26 -12.34
CA MET A 1 6.55 2.53 -11.32
C MET A 1 7.22 2.47 -9.94
N ARG A 2 8.43 1.91 -9.78
CA ARG A 2 9.07 1.73 -8.45
C ARG A 2 9.35 3.04 -7.68
N LYS A 3 9.84 4.08 -8.38
CA LYS A 3 10.05 5.43 -7.79
C LYS A 3 8.74 6.12 -7.40
N ILE A 4 7.68 5.90 -8.18
CA ILE A 4 6.34 6.46 -7.93
C ILE A 4 5.76 5.83 -6.66
N GLY A 5 5.82 4.50 -6.52
CA GLY A 5 5.38 3.81 -5.30
C GLY A 5 6.13 4.25 -4.03
N LEU A 6 7.44 4.51 -4.12
CA LEU A 6 8.23 5.06 -3.01
C LEU A 6 7.77 6.48 -2.61
N LEU A 7 7.43 7.31 -3.59
CA LEU A 7 6.96 8.67 -3.36
C LEU A 7 5.59 8.67 -2.66
N PHE A 8 4.69 7.79 -3.08
CA PHE A 8 3.41 7.59 -2.40
C PHE A 8 3.56 6.99 -0.99
N LEU A 9 4.57 6.14 -0.74
CA LEU A 9 4.87 5.62 0.59
C LEU A 9 5.30 6.74 1.55
N LEU A 10 6.11 7.69 1.08
CA LEU A 10 6.48 8.86 1.87
C LEU A 10 5.27 9.77 2.13
N LEU A 11 4.39 9.94 1.13
CA LEU A 11 3.14 10.69 1.30
C LEU A 11 2.19 10.02 2.30
N SER A 12 2.09 8.68 2.32
CA SER A 12 1.23 7.98 3.29
C SER A 12 1.69 8.20 4.73
N ILE A 13 3.00 8.29 4.95
CA ILE A 13 3.57 8.61 6.27
C ILE A 13 3.21 10.05 6.68
N GLY A 14 3.32 11.01 5.76
CA GLY A 14 2.94 12.41 6.03
C GLY A 14 1.46 12.58 6.35
N ILE A 15 0.58 11.89 5.62
CA ILE A 15 -0.88 11.97 5.79
C ILE A 15 -1.34 11.27 7.08
N ALA A 16 -0.61 10.25 7.55
CA ALA A 16 -0.91 9.57 8.81
C ALA A 16 -0.85 10.49 10.04
N PHE A 17 -0.10 11.60 10.00
CA PHE A 17 -0.08 12.61 11.06
C PHE A 17 -1.37 13.46 11.13
N ILE A 18 -2.16 13.49 10.06
CA ILE A 18 -3.42 14.24 9.98
C ILE A 18 -4.60 13.30 10.24
N ASN A 19 -4.63 12.16 9.55
CA ASN A 19 -5.63 11.12 9.76
C ASN A 19 -5.00 9.75 9.50
N VAL A 20 -4.92 8.94 10.55
CA VAL A 20 -4.30 7.61 10.53
C VAL A 20 -5.03 6.68 9.57
N ASN A 21 -6.37 6.69 9.52
CA ASN A 21 -7.16 5.84 8.63
C ASN A 21 -6.87 6.14 7.16
N ILE A 22 -6.82 7.42 6.78
CA ILE A 22 -6.48 7.85 5.42
C ILE A 22 -5.02 7.46 5.09
N GLY A 23 -4.09 7.67 6.03
CA GLY A 23 -2.69 7.27 5.84
C GLY A 23 -2.51 5.77 5.62
N VAL A 24 -3.17 4.94 6.44
CA VAL A 24 -3.15 3.47 6.33
C VAL A 24 -3.84 3.00 5.04
N PHE A 25 -4.91 3.67 4.62
CA PHE A 25 -5.59 3.35 3.36
C PHE A 25 -4.67 3.59 2.16
N ILE A 26 -4.04 4.77 2.11
CA ILE A 26 -3.08 5.12 1.05
C ILE A 26 -1.90 4.14 1.08
N PHE A 27 -1.41 3.77 2.26
CA PHE A 27 -0.36 2.76 2.41
C PHE A 27 -0.78 1.41 1.82
N GLY A 28 -2.01 0.94 2.08
CA GLY A 28 -2.57 -0.27 1.46
C GLY A 28 -2.58 -0.20 -0.07
N VAL A 29 -3.00 0.93 -0.64
CA VAL A 29 -2.99 1.17 -2.10
C VAL A 29 -1.56 1.12 -2.67
N VAL A 30 -0.59 1.68 -1.96
CA VAL A 30 0.83 1.64 -2.37
C VAL A 30 1.36 0.21 -2.41
N LEU A 31 0.96 -0.63 -1.46
CA LEU A 31 1.33 -2.05 -1.46
C LEU A 31 0.75 -2.79 -2.67
N PHE A 32 -0.47 -2.47 -3.12
CA PHE A 32 -0.99 -3.01 -4.38
C PHE A 32 -0.13 -2.61 -5.59
N ILE A 33 0.30 -1.35 -5.66
CA ILE A 33 1.19 -0.89 -6.73
C ILE A 33 2.52 -1.67 -6.69
N PHE A 34 3.12 -1.85 -5.51
CA PHE A 34 4.33 -2.66 -5.37
C PHE A 34 4.13 -4.13 -5.70
N SER A 35 2.96 -4.70 -5.41
CA SER A 35 2.62 -6.05 -5.80
C SER A 35 2.66 -6.22 -7.32
N ILE A 36 2.00 -5.33 -8.07
CA ILE A 36 1.98 -5.36 -9.54
C ILE A 36 3.40 -5.24 -10.11
N VAL A 37 4.20 -4.31 -9.58
CA VAL A 37 5.59 -4.10 -10.04
C VAL A 37 6.46 -5.33 -9.81
N ASN A 38 6.34 -5.98 -8.64
CA ASN A 38 7.12 -7.18 -8.35
C ASN A 38 6.62 -8.39 -9.14
N PHE A 39 5.33 -8.45 -9.47
CA PHE A 39 4.78 -9.48 -10.36
C PHE A 39 5.42 -9.40 -11.75
N GLN A 40 5.46 -8.18 -12.32
CA GLN A 40 6.11 -7.92 -13.61
C GLN A 40 7.62 -8.20 -13.58
N SER A 41 8.27 -8.00 -12.42
CA SER A 41 9.71 -8.27 -12.24
C SER A 41 10.03 -9.74 -11.95
N ASN A 42 9.06 -10.65 -12.17
CA ASN A 42 9.14 -12.09 -11.91
C ASN A 42 9.42 -12.48 -10.45
N LYS A 43 9.24 -11.55 -9.50
CA LYS A 43 9.38 -11.75 -8.05
C LYS A 43 8.03 -12.12 -7.44
N ARG A 44 7.48 -13.26 -7.86
CA ARG A 44 6.10 -13.68 -7.54
C ARG A 44 5.84 -13.77 -6.03
N ALA A 45 6.76 -14.37 -5.27
CA ALA A 45 6.63 -14.48 -3.81
C ALA A 45 6.47 -13.09 -3.14
N THR A 46 7.34 -12.15 -3.49
CA THR A 46 7.30 -10.78 -2.95
C THR A 46 6.03 -10.03 -3.39
N SER A 47 5.57 -10.27 -4.62
CA SER A 47 4.31 -9.72 -5.12
C SER A 47 3.09 -10.19 -4.33
N TYR A 48 3.00 -11.49 -4.02
CA TYR A 48 1.89 -12.02 -3.21
C TYR A 48 1.89 -11.47 -1.78
N ILE A 49 3.08 -11.33 -1.18
CA ILE A 49 3.22 -10.70 0.14
C ILE A 49 2.65 -9.28 0.11
N TYR A 50 3.08 -8.45 -0.85
CA TYR A 50 2.58 -7.08 -0.95
C TYR A 50 1.07 -7.02 -1.27
N PHE A 51 0.57 -7.96 -2.07
CA PHE A 51 -0.86 -8.05 -2.36
C PHE A 51 -1.66 -8.32 -1.09
N LEU A 52 -1.27 -9.35 -0.32
CA LEU A 52 -1.96 -9.76 0.89
C LEU A 52 -1.96 -8.64 1.94
N PHE A 53 -0.80 -8.03 2.18
CA PHE A 53 -0.71 -6.90 3.12
C PHE A 53 -1.51 -5.69 2.64
N GLY A 54 -1.44 -5.34 1.35
CA GLY A 54 -2.27 -4.27 0.78
C GLY A 54 -3.76 -4.51 1.02
N LEU A 55 -4.21 -5.74 0.81
CA LEU A 55 -5.58 -6.19 1.05
C LEU A 55 -5.99 -6.02 2.52
N VAL A 56 -5.16 -6.49 3.45
CA VAL A 56 -5.43 -6.37 4.90
C VAL A 56 -5.54 -4.91 5.33
N PHE A 57 -4.61 -4.05 4.91
CA PHE A 57 -4.64 -2.64 5.29
C PHE A 57 -5.82 -1.90 4.69
N THR A 58 -6.12 -2.10 3.40
CA THR A 58 -7.23 -1.43 2.71
C THR A 58 -8.58 -1.89 3.27
N ILE A 59 -8.81 -3.21 3.43
CA ILE A 59 -10.05 -3.72 4.02
C ILE A 59 -10.17 -3.31 5.48
N GLY A 60 -9.08 -3.39 6.25
CA GLY A 60 -9.05 -2.96 7.64
C GLY A 60 -9.56 -1.54 7.80
N THR A 61 -9.05 -0.61 6.98
CA THR A 61 -9.52 0.79 6.98
C THR A 61 -10.97 0.98 6.53
N ILE A 62 -11.46 0.19 5.58
CA ILE A 62 -12.85 0.25 5.14
C ILE A 62 -13.79 -0.20 6.27
N ILE A 63 -13.40 -1.23 7.04
CA ILE A 63 -14.21 -1.75 8.15
C ILE A 63 -14.23 -0.78 9.34
N THR A 64 -13.10 -0.17 9.70
CA THR A 64 -13.04 0.78 10.82
C THR A 64 -13.68 2.14 10.51
N GLY A 65 -13.87 2.47 9.24
CA GLY A 65 -14.32 3.80 8.80
C GLY A 65 -13.17 4.81 8.71
N PHE A 66 -13.34 5.82 7.86
CA PHE A 66 -12.36 6.89 7.61
C PHE A 66 -12.37 7.96 8.71
#